data_AF-A0A0B2UJI0-F1
#
_entry.id   AF-A0A0B2UJI0-F1
#
_cell.length_a   1.000
_cell.length_b   1.000
_cell.length_c   1.000
_cell.angle_alpha   90.00
_cell.angle_beta   90.00
_cell.angle_gamma   90.00
#
_symmetry.space_group_name_H-M   'P 1'
#
loop_
_entity.id
_entity.type
_entity.pdbx_description
1 polymer ?
#
loop_
_entity_poly.entity_id
_entity_poly.type
_entity_poly.pdbx_seq_one_letter_code
_entity_poly.pdbx_strand_id
1 'polypeptide(L)'
;MNREKMLDQWKMFGGKDLTNEATLDLLRLCGYAPQEMSVPIPRSFEEFEEVASSVRPSMQREQMRRMISQFNHRTHFTKQDMMKYLGMGDRLSEEEMREFLKVFSFDRNDEATIDELVEFLYASD
;
A
#
# COMPACT_ATOMS: atom_id res chain seq x y z
N MET A 1 -12.23 -3.97 6.25
CA MET A 1 -11.96 -4.35 7.64
C MET A 1 -13.26 -4.28 8.45
N ASN A 2 -13.51 -5.17 9.41
CA ASN A 2 -14.67 -5.03 10.33
C ASN A 2 -14.21 -4.39 11.66
N ARG A 3 -15.14 -3.77 12.41
CA ARG A 3 -14.84 -3.00 13.62
C ARG A 3 -14.08 -3.80 14.69
N GLU A 4 -14.40 -5.09 14.85
CA GLU A 4 -13.76 -5.97 15.82
C GLU A 4 -12.27 -6.17 15.54
N LYS A 5 -11.90 -6.49 14.29
CA LYS A 5 -10.50 -6.62 13.89
C LYS A 5 -9.74 -5.30 14.07
N MET A 6 -10.39 -4.17 13.76
CA MET A 6 -9.80 -2.84 13.93
C MET A 6 -9.52 -2.53 15.41
N LEU A 7 -10.44 -2.91 16.30
CA LEU A 7 -10.26 -2.78 17.75
C LEU A 7 -9.13 -3.67 18.27
N ASP A 8 -8.97 -4.87 17.72
CA ASP A 8 -7.86 -5.75 18.10
C ASP A 8 -6.51 -5.14 17.69
N GLN A 9 -6.40 -4.58 16.48
CA GLN A 9 -5.19 -3.86 16.05
C GLN A 9 -4.90 -2.65 16.95
N TRP A 10 -5.92 -1.86 17.27
CA TRP A 10 -5.80 -0.72 18.20
C TRP A 10 -5.25 -1.12 19.56
N LYS A 11 -5.75 -2.23 20.12
CA LYS A 11 -5.28 -2.76 21.42
C LYS A 11 -3.84 -3.28 21.35
N MET A 12 -3.47 -3.96 20.25
CA MET A 12 -2.10 -4.43 20.04
C MET A 12 -1.09 -3.28 19.95
N PHE A 13 -1.49 -2.15 19.37
CA PHE A 13 -0.68 -0.94 19.29
C PHE A 13 -0.52 -0.16 20.61
N GLY A 14 -1.22 -0.56 21.68
CA GLY A 14 -1.08 0.03 23.00
C GLY A 14 -1.91 1.28 23.26
N GLY A 15 -2.62 1.83 22.26
CA GLY A 15 -3.72 2.81 22.35
C GLY A 15 -3.51 4.13 23.11
N LYS A 16 -2.36 4.33 23.78
CA LYS A 16 -2.14 5.45 24.72
C LYS A 16 -0.98 6.37 24.33
N ASP A 17 -0.04 5.90 23.49
CA ASP A 17 1.16 6.64 23.09
C ASP A 17 1.33 6.64 21.55
N LEU A 18 0.27 6.98 20.82
CA LEU A 18 0.36 7.06 19.36
C LEU A 18 1.16 8.28 18.92
N THR A 19 2.16 8.06 18.08
CA THR A 19 2.81 9.08 17.27
C THR A 19 2.07 9.22 15.93
N ASN A 20 2.41 10.25 15.14
CA ASN A 20 1.90 10.37 13.77
C ASN A 20 2.25 9.11 12.95
N GLU A 21 3.49 8.64 13.04
CA GLU A 21 3.97 7.43 12.36
C GLU A 21 3.21 6.17 12.82
N ALA A 22 3.06 5.97 14.13
CA ALA A 22 2.31 4.83 14.66
C ALA A 22 0.83 4.88 14.24
N THR A 23 0.25 6.08 14.09
CA THR A 23 -1.12 6.25 13.61
C THR A 23 -1.23 5.86 12.14
N LEU A 24 -0.27 6.26 11.30
CA LEU A 24 -0.21 5.87 9.89
C LEU A 24 -0.06 4.35 9.75
N ASP A 25 0.81 3.73 10.53
CA ASP A 25 0.99 2.27 10.53
C ASP A 25 -0.25 1.52 10.98
N LEU A 26 -0.93 2.01 12.02
CA LEU A 26 -2.17 1.41 12.48
C LEU A 26 -3.28 1.51 11.42
N LEU A 27 -3.39 2.65 10.72
CA LEU A 27 -4.29 2.80 9.57
C LEU A 27 -3.97 1.78 8.47
N ARG A 28 -2.69 1.59 8.12
CA ARG A 28 -2.23 0.59 7.14
C ARG A 28 -2.63 -0.83 7.54
N LEU A 29 -2.40 -1.21 8.80
CA LEU A 29 -2.79 -2.52 9.34
C LEU A 29 -4.31 -2.72 9.36
N CYS A 30 -5.06 -1.63 9.48
CA CYS A 30 -6.52 -1.66 9.40
C CYS A 30 -7.04 -1.68 7.95
N GLY A 31 -6.16 -1.75 6.95
CA GLY A 31 -6.52 -1.83 5.54
C GLY A 31 -6.87 -0.47 4.93
N TYR A 32 -6.27 0.61 5.42
CA TYR A 32 -6.37 1.96 4.86
C TYR A 32 -5.06 2.37 4.19
N ALA A 33 -5.14 3.30 3.24
CA ALA A 33 -3.99 3.84 2.52
C ALA A 33 -3.84 5.34 2.82
N PRO A 34 -3.35 5.71 4.02
CA PRO A 34 -3.10 7.11 4.34
C PRO A 34 -1.97 7.66 3.46
N GLN A 35 -2.06 8.94 3.12
CA GLN A 35 -0.93 9.65 2.52
C GLN A 35 0.09 9.99 3.60
N GLU A 36 1.37 10.14 3.24
CA GLU A 36 2.48 10.55 4.12
C GLU A 36 2.35 12.02 4.57
N MET A 37 1.17 12.41 5.05
CA MET A 37 0.85 13.71 5.61
C MET A 37 0.55 13.56 7.10
N SER A 38 0.60 14.69 7.81
CA SER A 38 0.16 14.75 9.21
C SER A 38 -1.30 14.33 9.32
N VAL A 39 -1.56 13.27 10.08
CA VAL A 39 -2.91 12.84 10.47
C VAL A 39 -3.18 13.24 11.91
N PRO A 40 -4.44 13.53 12.29
CA PRO A 40 -4.79 13.72 13.69
C PRO A 40 -4.39 12.48 14.49
N ILE A 41 -3.69 12.68 15.62
CA ILE A 41 -3.31 11.60 16.53
C ILE A 41 -4.50 11.29 17.45
N PRO A 42 -5.15 10.12 17.30
CA PRO A 42 -6.32 9.77 18.09
C PRO A 42 -5.92 9.38 19.52
N ARG A 43 -6.73 9.77 20.50
CA ARG A 43 -6.56 9.47 21.93
C ARG A 43 -7.46 8.35 22.42
N SER A 44 -8.40 7.93 21.59
CA SER A 44 -9.36 6.87 21.86
C SER A 44 -9.60 6.04 20.61
N PHE A 45 -10.20 4.87 20.78
CA PHE A 45 -10.56 4.04 19.64
C PHE A 45 -11.61 4.75 18.78
N GLU A 46 -12.56 5.44 19.40
CA GLU A 46 -13.62 6.20 18.72
C GLU A 46 -13.02 7.31 17.83
N GLU A 47 -12.04 8.07 18.35
CA GLU A 47 -11.32 9.06 17.54
C GLU A 47 -10.55 8.41 16.39
N PHE A 48 -9.99 7.21 16.59
CA PHE A 48 -9.35 6.47 15.52
C PHE A 48 -10.35 6.01 14.45
N GLU A 49 -11.56 5.58 14.81
CA GLU A 49 -12.60 5.23 13.85
C GLU A 49 -12.96 6.43 12.96
N GLU A 50 -13.05 7.63 13.55
CA GLU A 50 -13.29 8.87 12.81
C GLU A 50 -12.15 9.17 11.83
N VAL A 51 -10.90 9.09 12.28
CA VAL A 51 -9.72 9.28 11.42
C VAL A 51 -9.72 8.24 10.30
N ALA A 52 -9.92 6.97 10.61
CA ALA A 52 -9.95 5.89 9.62
C ALA A 52 -11.06 6.09 8.58
N SER A 53 -12.24 6.57 8.99
CA SER A 53 -13.35 6.87 8.06
C SER A 53 -13.04 7.97 7.05
N SER A 54 -12.10 8.86 7.38
CA SER A 54 -11.63 9.94 6.50
C SER A 54 -10.55 9.50 5.50
N VAL A 55 -9.95 8.33 5.72
CA VAL A 55 -8.87 7.78 4.91
C VAL A 55 -9.42 6.81 3.88
N ARG A 56 -8.84 6.83 2.68
CA ARG A 56 -9.24 5.89 1.62
C ARG A 56 -8.87 4.46 2.03
N PRO A 57 -9.74 3.47 1.79
CA PRO A 57 -9.38 2.07 1.99
C PRO A 57 -8.25 1.68 1.03
N SER A 58 -7.46 0.69 1.42
CA SER A 58 -6.48 0.07 0.54
C SER A 58 -7.19 -0.50 -0.69
N MET A 59 -6.52 -0.37 -1.83
CA MET A 59 -7.05 -0.93 -3.08
C MET A 59 -7.11 -2.45 -2.94
N GLN A 60 -8.21 -3.06 -3.38
CA GLN A 60 -8.33 -4.51 -3.39
C GLN A 60 -7.48 -5.12 -4.51
N ARG A 61 -6.97 -6.34 -4.31
CA ARG A 61 -6.16 -7.09 -5.28
C ARG A 61 -6.74 -7.08 -6.70
N GLU A 62 -8.03 -7.42 -6.84
CA GLU A 62 -8.72 -7.44 -8.13
C GLU A 62 -8.87 -6.05 -8.76
N GLN A 63 -9.04 -5.01 -7.93
CA GLN A 63 -9.09 -3.63 -8.40
C GLN A 63 -7.72 -3.18 -8.90
N MET A 64 -6.64 -3.53 -8.20
CA MET A 64 -5.26 -3.26 -8.62
C MET A 64 -4.96 -3.91 -9.97
N ARG A 65 -5.28 -5.21 -10.11
CA ARG A 65 -5.13 -5.96 -11.36
C ARG A 65 -5.84 -5.28 -12.53
N ARG A 66 -7.10 -4.88 -12.33
CA ARG A 66 -7.90 -4.17 -13.35
C ARG A 66 -7.29 -2.82 -13.71
N MET A 67 -6.84 -2.03 -12.73
CA MET A 67 -6.23 -0.74 -12.98
C MET A 67 -4.95 -0.88 -13.79
N ILE A 68 -4.06 -1.78 -13.39
CA ILE A 68 -2.81 -2.02 -14.12
C ILE A 68 -3.08 -2.47 -15.56
N SER A 69 -4.08 -3.34 -15.78
CA SER A 69 -4.50 -3.80 -17.11
C SER A 69 -5.04 -2.69 -18.01
N GLN A 70 -5.55 -1.58 -17.45
CA GLN A 70 -6.00 -0.43 -18.24
C GLN A 70 -4.85 0.36 -18.83
N PHE A 71 -3.70 0.39 -18.15
CA PHE A 71 -2.52 1.14 -18.58
C PHE A 71 -1.53 0.31 -19.39
N ASN A 72 -1.50 -1.01 -19.17
CA ASN A 72 -0.69 -1.92 -19.96
C ASN A 72 -1.57 -2.82 -20.82
N HIS A 73 -1.59 -2.54 -22.12
CA HIS A 73 -2.28 -3.37 -23.11
C HIS A 73 -1.50 -4.63 -23.49
N ARG A 74 -0.30 -4.82 -22.93
CA ARG A 74 0.52 -6.04 -23.09
C ARG A 74 0.26 -6.97 -21.90
N THR A 75 0.62 -8.24 -22.10
CA THR A 75 0.55 -9.27 -21.06
C THR A 75 1.69 -9.16 -20.04
N HIS A 76 2.77 -8.46 -20.41
CA HIS A 76 3.99 -8.32 -19.60
C HIS A 76 4.46 -6.85 -19.55
N PHE A 77 5.22 -6.52 -18.51
CA PHE A 77 5.95 -5.28 -18.33
C PHE A 77 7.43 -5.57 -18.40
N THR A 78 8.16 -4.72 -19.10
CA THR A 78 9.61 -4.67 -18.92
C THR A 78 9.95 -3.91 -17.65
N LYS A 79 11.18 -4.09 -17.17
CA LYS A 79 11.77 -3.24 -16.12
C LYS A 79 11.62 -1.74 -16.40
N GLN A 80 11.77 -1.32 -17.66
CA GLN A 80 11.60 0.09 -18.05
C GLN A 80 10.16 0.57 -17.93
N ASP A 81 9.18 -0.27 -18.27
CA ASP A 81 7.76 0.05 -18.10
C ASP A 81 7.42 0.27 -16.62
N MET A 82 7.90 -0.61 -15.73
CA MET A 82 7.72 -0.46 -14.29
C MET A 82 8.35 0.83 -13.75
N MET A 83 9.60 1.13 -14.13
CA MET A 83 10.25 2.38 -13.74
C MET A 83 9.44 3.60 -14.18
N LYS A 84 8.90 3.56 -15.40
CA LYS A 84 8.05 4.63 -15.93
C LYS A 84 6.75 4.78 -15.15
N TYR A 85 6.04 3.70 -14.86
CA TYR A 85 4.75 3.77 -14.16
C TYR A 85 4.90 4.13 -12.68
N LEU A 86 5.88 3.56 -11.99
CA LEU A 86 6.10 3.79 -10.56
C LEU A 86 6.84 5.11 -10.29
N GLY A 87 7.59 5.61 -11.28
CA GLY A 87 8.22 6.93 -11.25
C GLY A 87 7.30 8.07 -11.75
N MET A 88 6.05 7.77 -12.15
CA MET A 88 5.08 8.80 -12.53
C MET A 88 4.46 9.45 -11.29
N GLY A 89 4.69 10.75 -11.15
CA GLY A 89 4.33 11.53 -9.95
C GLY A 89 5.37 11.35 -8.84
N ASP A 90 5.25 12.14 -7.77
CA ASP A 90 6.14 12.06 -6.58
C ASP A 90 5.88 10.80 -5.75
N ARG A 91 5.89 9.62 -6.39
CA ARG A 91 5.46 8.34 -5.81
C ARG A 91 6.61 7.52 -5.24
N LEU A 92 7.66 7.30 -6.03
CA LEU A 92 8.89 6.65 -5.58
C LEU A 92 10.09 7.50 -6.02
N SER A 93 10.97 7.78 -5.08
CA SER A 93 12.31 8.29 -5.37
C SER A 93 13.12 7.27 -6.18
N GLU A 94 14.21 7.73 -6.79
CA GLU A 94 15.11 6.81 -7.51
C GLU A 94 15.71 5.72 -6.60
N GLU A 95 15.90 6.03 -5.32
CA GLU A 95 16.41 5.06 -4.34
C GLU A 95 15.37 3.98 -4.04
N GLU A 96 14.13 4.37 -3.74
CA GLU A 96 13.03 3.42 -3.52
C GLU A 96 12.76 2.57 -4.75
N MET A 97 12.86 3.17 -5.95
CA MET A 97 12.76 2.44 -7.21
C MET A 97 13.87 1.40 -7.35
N ARG A 98 15.12 1.75 -7.01
CA ARG A 98 16.26 0.81 -7.06
C ARG A 98 16.07 -0.34 -6.09
N GLU A 99 15.61 -0.08 -4.87
CA GLU A 99 15.32 -1.13 -3.89
C GLU A 99 14.19 -2.03 -4.36
N PHE A 100 13.08 -1.46 -4.85
CA PHE A 100 11.97 -2.22 -5.41
C PHE A 100 12.43 -3.18 -6.52
N LEU A 101 13.28 -2.70 -7.44
CA LEU A 101 13.83 -3.50 -8.53
C LEU A 101 14.84 -4.58 -8.10
N LYS A 102 15.36 -4.55 -6.88
CA LYS A 102 16.21 -5.62 -6.33
C LYS A 102 15.38 -6.76 -5.75
N VAL A 103 14.21 -6.45 -5.19
CA VAL A 103 13.37 -7.44 -4.51
C VAL A 103 12.36 -8.06 -5.49
N PHE A 104 11.87 -7.28 -6.45
CA PHE A 104 10.97 -7.79 -7.47
C PHE A 104 11.74 -8.61 -8.52
N SER A 105 11.27 -9.84 -8.76
CA SER A 105 11.90 -10.76 -9.71
C SER A 105 11.32 -10.58 -11.11
N PHE A 106 12.20 -10.54 -12.10
CA PHE A 106 11.85 -10.57 -13.52
C PHE A 106 12.27 -11.92 -14.11
N ASP A 107 11.62 -12.30 -15.20
CA ASP A 107 11.96 -13.51 -15.94
C ASP A 107 13.29 -13.35 -16.73
N ARG A 108 13.62 -14.35 -17.55
CA ARG A 108 14.87 -14.35 -18.35
C ARG A 108 14.91 -13.28 -19.44
N ASN A 109 13.78 -12.65 -19.75
CA ASN A 109 13.65 -11.59 -20.74
C ASN A 109 13.59 -10.20 -20.10
N ASP A 110 13.85 -10.08 -18.79
CA ASP A 110 13.62 -8.86 -17.99
C ASP A 110 12.15 -8.40 -18.02
N GLU A 111 11.21 -9.35 -18.13
CA GLU A 111 9.77 -9.14 -18.15
C GLU A 111 9.08 -9.72 -16.91
N ALA A 112 7.92 -9.17 -16.57
CA ALA A 112 7.02 -9.71 -15.55
C ALA A 112 5.56 -9.48 -15.94
N THR A 113 4.68 -10.37 -15.53
CA THR A 113 3.23 -10.28 -15.75
C THR A 113 2.55 -9.34 -14.75
N ILE A 114 1.31 -8.94 -15.06
CA ILE A 114 0.44 -8.23 -14.11
C ILE A 114 0.25 -9.06 -12.84
N ASP A 115 0.10 -10.37 -13.01
CA ASP A 115 -0.21 -11.28 -11.92
C ASP A 115 0.96 -11.42 -10.96
N GLU A 116 2.18 -11.54 -11.47
CA GLU A 116 3.39 -11.57 -10.63
C GLU A 116 3.57 -10.26 -9.86
N LEU A 117 3.31 -9.11 -10.48
CA LEU A 117 3.35 -7.81 -9.80
C LEU A 117 2.29 -7.71 -8.70
N VAL A 118 1.05 -8.10 -9.00
CA VAL A 118 -0.04 -8.07 -8.03
C VAL A 118 0.20 -9.09 -6.92
N GLU A 119 0.73 -10.27 -7.21
CA GLU A 119 1.09 -11.25 -6.18
C GLU A 119 2.19 -10.73 -5.28
N PHE A 120 3.20 -10.07 -5.83
CA PHE A 120 4.26 -9.44 -5.05
C PHE A 120 3.71 -8.35 -4.10
N LEU A 121 2.83 -7.47 -4.60
CA LEU A 121 2.26 -6.38 -3.80
C LEU A 121 1.34 -6.85 -2.66
N TYR A 122 0.77 -8.05 -2.79
CA TYR A 122 -0.16 -8.63 -1.83
C TYR A 122 0.38 -9.92 -1.21
N ALA A 123 1.69 -10.17 -1.27
CA ALA A 123 2.31 -11.41 -0.78
C ALA A 123 2.18 -11.60 0.75
N SER A 124 1.75 -10.55 1.46
CA SER A 124 1.59 -10.50 2.92
C SER A 124 0.13 -10.52 3.40
N ASP A 125 -0.84 -10.67 2.50
CA ASP A 125 -2.28 -10.75 2.83
C ASP A 125 -2.74 -12.16 3.23
#